data_AF-A0A6J4SB31-F1
#
_entry.id   AF-A0A6J4SB31-F1
#
_cell.length_a   1.000
_cell.length_b   1.000
_cell.length_c   1.000
_cell.angle_alpha   90.00
_cell.angle_beta   90.00
_cell.angle_gamma   90.00
#
_symmetry.space_group_name_H-M   'P 1'
#
loop_
_entity.id
_entity.type
_entity.pdbx_description
1 polymer ?
#
loop_
_entity_poly.entity_id
_entity_poly.type
_entity_poly.pdbx_seq_one_letter_code
_entity_poly.pdbx_strand_id
1 'polypeptide(L)'
;MTARTAGTHRPGRSYTLVGADGVARPSSTPGTLGGHRTSKVYGRLDCPGALSWIARGKYVQHRVFFADEATALAAGFRPCGTCIRARYAEHKRGEMTVRLDAKQPFDWAHLAAFFVARTVPGLETMEGETYRRSGFELTIDPQGGSVTASGDIADRVRRARRMLDLDAEPQAIENALADEPLLPTRPGMRSPGVFDEYETKVRAIVGQQISVAGTRTILGRMHEQGLFPDKNGLANADPSQLPMPRHRANALIALASGEPFDEIKGVGPWTRDYVRMRTGDPDVLLATDLVVRRALNLKPKEIERRGEAWRPFRSYATHRLWSATG
;
A
#
# COMPACT_ATOMS: atom_id res chain seq x y z
N MET A 1 40.41 5.99 19.74
CA MET A 1 39.76 4.68 19.90
C MET A 1 38.65 4.57 18.88
N THR A 2 38.79 3.59 18.00
CA THR A 2 38.18 3.48 16.67
C THR A 2 36.65 3.34 16.69
N ALA A 3 35.99 4.19 15.91
CA ALA A 3 34.59 4.05 15.53
C ALA A 3 34.35 2.66 14.91
N ARG A 4 33.46 1.87 15.50
CA ARG A 4 32.97 0.63 14.87
C ARG A 4 32.05 1.03 13.72
N THR A 5 32.56 0.91 12.51
CA THR A 5 31.82 0.98 11.25
C THR A 5 30.63 0.02 11.28
N ALA A 6 29.51 0.49 10.71
CA ALA A 6 28.35 -0.33 10.39
C ALA A 6 28.81 -1.60 9.66
N GLY A 7 28.33 -2.77 10.12
CA GLY A 7 28.81 -4.07 9.67
C GLY A 7 28.71 -4.22 8.16
N THR A 8 29.85 -4.30 7.50
CA THR A 8 29.99 -4.63 6.08
C THR A 8 29.35 -6.00 5.81
N HIS A 9 28.47 -6.06 4.81
CA HIS A 9 27.82 -7.27 4.33
C HIS A 9 28.85 -8.42 4.16
N ARG A 10 28.62 -9.54 4.85
CA ARG A 10 29.41 -10.78 4.65
C ARG A 10 28.58 -11.71 3.77
N PRO A 11 29.02 -12.04 2.53
CA PRO A 11 28.27 -12.92 1.66
C PRO A 11 28.03 -14.29 2.33
N GLY A 12 26.80 -14.80 2.26
CA GLY A 12 26.38 -16.08 2.85
C GLY A 12 25.81 -16.02 4.27
N ARG A 13 25.82 -14.86 4.95
CA ARG A 13 25.21 -14.72 6.28
C ARG A 13 23.73 -14.32 6.18
N SER A 14 22.85 -15.15 6.74
CA SER A 14 21.42 -14.84 6.87
C SER A 14 21.15 -14.11 8.18
N TYR A 15 20.35 -13.05 8.11
CA TYR A 15 19.86 -12.26 9.25
C TYR A 15 18.37 -12.53 9.46
N THR A 16 17.88 -12.33 10.67
CA THR A 16 16.43 -12.42 10.96
C THR A 16 15.91 -11.03 11.29
N LEU A 17 15.07 -10.48 10.41
CA LEU A 17 14.46 -9.16 10.57
C LEU A 17 12.96 -9.30 10.77
N VAL A 18 12.38 -8.43 11.58
CA VAL A 18 10.93 -8.29 11.73
C VAL A 18 10.41 -7.41 10.60
N GLY A 19 9.45 -7.92 9.83
CA GLY A 19 8.76 -7.20 8.77
C GLY A 19 7.72 -6.22 9.31
N ALA A 20 7.12 -5.43 8.41
CA ALA A 20 6.07 -4.46 8.73
C ALA A 20 4.80 -5.13 9.28
N ASP A 21 4.59 -6.41 8.97
CA ASP A 21 3.56 -7.31 9.51
C ASP A 21 3.87 -7.83 10.93
N GLY A 22 5.05 -7.50 11.48
CA GLY A 22 5.52 -8.00 12.77
C GLY A 22 6.08 -9.43 12.70
N VAL A 23 6.13 -10.05 11.52
CA VAL A 23 6.61 -11.42 11.33
C VAL A 23 8.11 -11.42 11.07
N ALA A 24 8.83 -12.32 11.73
CA ALA A 24 10.27 -12.47 11.54
C ALA A 24 10.55 -13.27 10.25
N ARG A 25 11.41 -12.73 9.37
CA ARG A 25 11.79 -13.36 8.10
C ARG A 25 13.33 -13.34 7.91
N PRO A 26 13.89 -14.32 7.19
CA PRO A 26 15.28 -14.27 6.74
C PRO A 26 15.54 -13.03 5.87
N SER A 27 16.74 -12.47 5.97
CA SER A 27 17.21 -11.38 5.12
C SER A 27 18.69 -11.56 4.79
N SER A 28 19.07 -11.26 3.55
CA SER A 28 20.47 -11.22 3.11
C SER A 28 21.19 -9.94 3.55
N THR A 29 20.44 -8.92 3.98
CA THR A 29 20.97 -7.64 4.46
C THR A 29 20.80 -7.51 5.97
N PRO A 30 21.79 -7.00 6.71
CA PRO A 30 21.62 -6.73 8.13
C PRO A 30 20.59 -5.62 8.36
N GLY A 31 19.85 -5.72 9.47
CA GLY A 31 18.98 -4.65 9.92
C GLY A 31 19.78 -3.44 10.43
N THR A 32 19.23 -2.24 10.28
CA THR A 32 19.85 -1.00 10.75
C THR A 32 19.42 -0.61 12.17
N LEU A 33 18.32 -1.20 12.67
CA LEU A 33 17.73 -0.92 13.97
C LEU A 33 17.55 -2.19 14.79
N GLY A 34 17.67 -2.04 16.11
CA GLY A 34 17.37 -3.09 17.08
C GLY A 34 16.12 -2.74 17.88
N GLY A 35 15.50 -3.74 18.50
CA GLY A 35 14.35 -3.52 19.36
C GLY A 35 14.15 -4.60 20.40
N HIS A 36 13.09 -4.43 21.19
CA HIS A 36 12.68 -5.35 22.24
C HIS A 36 11.20 -5.70 22.04
N ARG A 37 10.93 -6.98 21.75
CA ARG A 37 9.61 -7.49 21.33
C ARG A 37 8.51 -7.20 22.35
N THR A 38 8.79 -7.44 23.63
CA THR A 38 7.78 -7.33 24.70
C THR A 38 7.40 -5.88 24.99
N SER A 39 8.38 -4.98 25.03
CA SER A 39 8.12 -3.56 25.32
C SER A 39 7.79 -2.74 24.08
N LYS A 40 7.83 -3.36 22.88
CA LYS A 40 7.57 -2.72 21.59
C LYS A 40 8.37 -1.43 21.38
N VAL A 41 9.67 -1.49 21.64
CA VAL A 41 10.60 -0.36 21.45
C VAL A 41 11.63 -0.70 20.39
N TYR A 42 11.89 0.21 19.46
CA TYR A 42 13.04 0.15 18.55
C TYR A 42 14.03 1.29 18.84
N GLY A 43 15.28 1.12 18.44
CA GLY A 43 16.33 2.12 18.58
C GLY A 43 17.62 1.70 17.88
N ARG A 44 18.69 2.46 18.10
CA ARG A 44 20.00 2.16 17.54
C ARG A 44 20.52 0.81 18.04
N LEU A 45 21.30 0.12 17.20
CA LEU A 45 21.96 -1.14 17.54
C LEU A 45 22.92 -1.02 18.73
N ASP A 46 23.46 0.18 18.97
CA ASP A 46 24.39 0.54 20.05
C ASP A 46 23.71 1.19 21.26
N CYS A 47 22.38 1.06 21.40
CA CYS A 47 21.63 1.68 22.48
C CYS A 47 22.22 1.31 23.86
N PRO A 48 22.66 2.29 24.68
CA PRO A 48 23.27 2.02 25.99
C PRO A 48 22.35 1.23 26.93
N GLY A 49 21.04 1.53 26.89
CA GLY A 49 20.05 0.78 27.65
C GLY A 49 19.97 -0.69 27.24
N ALA A 50 19.95 -0.96 25.93
CA ALA A 50 19.94 -2.33 25.42
C ALA A 50 21.23 -3.08 25.78
N LEU A 51 22.39 -2.47 25.58
CA LEU A 51 23.69 -3.06 25.92
C LEU A 51 23.80 -3.38 27.41
N SER A 52 23.32 -2.49 28.28
CA SER A 52 23.27 -2.71 29.73
C SER A 52 22.40 -3.90 30.13
N TRP A 53 21.23 -4.07 29.49
CA TRP A 53 20.36 -5.23 29.75
C TRP A 53 20.88 -6.54 29.14
N ILE A 54 21.57 -6.48 27.99
CA ILE A 54 22.25 -7.64 27.38
C ILE A 54 23.35 -8.14 28.31
N ALA A 55 24.17 -7.25 28.88
CA ALA A 55 25.20 -7.62 29.84
C ALA A 55 24.64 -8.31 31.10
N ARG A 56 23.37 -8.05 31.44
CA ARG A 56 22.63 -8.69 32.55
C ARG A 56 21.89 -9.97 32.15
N GLY A 57 22.02 -10.44 30.90
CA GLY A 57 21.42 -11.69 30.38
C GLY A 57 19.92 -11.65 30.09
N LYS A 58 19.19 -10.57 30.40
CA LYS A 58 17.71 -10.53 30.38
C LYS A 58 17.09 -10.02 29.05
N TYR A 59 17.91 -9.54 28.12
CA TYR A 59 17.45 -8.84 26.90
C TYR A 59 17.44 -9.70 25.64
N VAL A 60 18.32 -10.71 25.56
CA VAL A 60 18.65 -11.39 24.30
C VAL A 60 17.45 -12.16 23.73
N GLN A 61 16.68 -12.82 24.59
CA GLN A 61 15.51 -13.62 24.20
C GLN A 61 14.39 -12.83 23.51
N HIS A 62 14.33 -11.52 23.73
CA HIS A 62 13.29 -10.65 23.16
C HIS A 62 13.86 -9.63 22.18
N ARG A 63 15.16 -9.72 21.85
CA ARG A 63 15.78 -8.81 20.92
C ARG A 63 15.30 -9.09 19.50
N VAL A 64 14.90 -8.03 18.81
CA VAL A 64 14.48 -8.07 17.40
C VAL A 64 15.26 -7.02 16.60
N PHE A 65 15.22 -7.12 15.28
CA PHE A 65 15.92 -6.23 14.37
C PHE A 65 14.99 -5.82 13.23
N PHE A 66 15.19 -4.63 12.70
CA PHE A 66 14.39 -4.07 11.61
C PHE A 66 15.30 -3.56 10.50
N ALA A 67 14.81 -3.63 9.26
CA ALA A 67 15.50 -3.05 8.11
C ALA A 67 15.67 -1.53 8.27
N ASP A 68 14.60 -0.85 8.68
CA ASP A 68 14.51 0.60 8.78
C ASP A 68 13.45 1.05 9.82
N GLU A 69 13.32 2.37 10.00
CA GLU A 69 12.38 3.00 10.93
C GLU A 69 10.92 2.75 10.55
N ALA A 70 10.58 2.84 9.25
CA ALA A 70 9.23 2.64 8.76
C ALA A 70 8.71 1.23 9.06
N THR A 71 9.56 0.22 8.88
CA THR A 71 9.25 -1.19 9.18
C THR A 71 9.02 -1.38 10.68
N ALA A 72 9.84 -0.77 11.54
CA ALA A 72 9.67 -0.85 12.98
C ALA A 72 8.35 -0.20 13.45
N LEU A 73 8.05 1.00 12.94
CA LEU A 73 6.79 1.70 13.24
C LEU A 73 5.58 0.91 12.76
N ALA A 74 5.60 0.41 11.52
CA ALA A 74 4.52 -0.39 10.95
C ALA A 74 4.23 -1.67 11.75
N ALA A 75 5.27 -2.31 12.29
CA ALA A 75 5.20 -3.46 13.19
C ALA A 75 4.73 -3.13 14.62
N GLY A 76 4.40 -1.85 14.89
CA GLY A 76 3.88 -1.37 16.16
C GLY A 76 4.95 -1.09 17.22
N PHE A 77 6.20 -0.82 16.83
CA PHE A 77 7.26 -0.45 17.76
C PHE A 77 7.43 1.07 17.81
N ARG A 78 7.50 1.62 19.02
CA ARG A 78 7.76 3.05 19.23
C ARG A 78 9.27 3.36 19.33
N PRO A 79 9.70 4.60 19.08
CA PRO A 79 11.10 4.99 19.24
C PRO A 79 11.57 4.88 20.70
N CYS A 80 12.85 4.55 20.88
CA CYS A 80 13.50 4.45 22.18
C CYS A 80 13.82 5.83 22.77
N GLY A 81 13.22 6.14 23.93
CA GLY A 81 13.49 7.38 24.68
C GLY A 81 14.90 7.50 25.27
N THR A 82 15.74 6.45 25.20
CA THR A 82 17.13 6.54 25.65
C THR A 82 18.06 6.95 24.53
N CYS A 83 18.04 6.23 23.40
CA CYS A 83 19.00 6.44 22.32
C CYS A 83 18.49 7.42 21.25
N ILE A 84 17.19 7.46 20.94
CA ILE A 84 16.62 8.30 19.86
C ILE A 84 15.56 9.26 20.39
N ARG A 85 15.98 10.13 21.33
CA ARG A 85 15.11 11.04 22.10
C ARG A 85 14.24 11.96 21.23
N ALA A 86 14.80 12.53 20.17
CA ALA A 86 14.06 13.44 19.29
C ALA A 86 12.87 12.72 18.64
N ARG A 87 13.11 11.54 18.05
CA ARG A 87 12.05 10.69 17.48
C ARG A 87 11.03 10.24 18.51
N TYR A 88 11.47 9.90 19.73
CA TYR A 88 10.55 9.58 20.82
C TYR A 88 9.65 10.77 21.20
N ALA A 89 10.18 12.00 21.17
CA ALA A 89 9.40 13.21 21.43
C ALA A 89 8.36 13.48 20.33
N GLU A 90 8.72 13.30 19.05
CA GLU A 90 7.78 13.38 17.91
C GLU A 90 6.64 12.37 18.06
N HIS A 91 6.97 11.10 18.32
CA HIS A 91 5.98 10.05 18.58
C HIS A 91 5.07 10.41 19.76
N LYS A 92 5.61 11.02 20.82
CA LYS A 92 4.81 11.44 21.99
C LYS A 92 3.88 12.61 21.67
N ARG A 93 4.28 13.52 20.78
CA ARG A 93 3.42 14.60 20.27
C ARG A 93 2.33 14.07 19.34
N GLY A 94 2.50 12.87 18.78
CA GLY A 94 1.53 12.24 17.90
C GLY A 94 1.57 12.79 16.48
N GLU A 95 2.69 13.39 16.07
CA GLU A 95 2.94 13.87 14.71
C GLU A 95 4.38 13.54 14.32
N MET A 96 4.55 12.82 13.22
CA MET A 96 5.84 12.34 12.74
C MET A 96 5.91 12.36 11.22
N THR A 97 7.10 12.66 10.69
CA THR A 97 7.47 12.40 9.29
C THR A 97 8.36 11.17 9.24
N VAL A 98 8.03 10.21 8.38
CA VAL A 98 8.72 8.93 8.25
C VAL A 98 9.11 8.73 6.79
N ARG A 99 10.39 8.42 6.54
CA ARG A 99 10.89 8.04 5.22
C ARG A 99 10.46 6.63 4.86
N LEU A 100 10.08 6.44 3.61
CA LEU A 100 9.59 5.19 3.05
C LEU A 100 10.45 4.82 1.85
N ASP A 101 11.44 3.96 2.06
CA ASP A 101 12.37 3.57 1.00
C ASP A 101 11.77 2.45 0.13
N ALA A 102 11.76 2.67 -1.18
CA ALA A 102 11.32 1.70 -2.17
C ALA A 102 12.52 0.86 -2.66
N LYS A 103 12.29 -0.44 -2.85
CA LYS A 103 13.23 -1.28 -3.61
C LYS A 103 13.32 -0.79 -5.05
N GLN A 104 14.51 -0.71 -5.62
CA GLN A 104 14.69 -0.23 -6.99
C GLN A 104 14.63 -1.38 -8.01
N PRO A 105 14.20 -1.12 -9.26
CA PRO A 105 13.65 0.14 -9.77
C PRO A 105 12.27 0.52 -9.20
N PHE A 106 11.93 1.81 -9.21
CA PHE A 106 10.65 2.36 -8.73
C PHE A 106 10.11 3.44 -9.68
N ASP A 107 9.05 3.11 -10.43
CA ASP A 107 8.35 4.03 -11.35
C ASP A 107 7.38 4.93 -10.57
N TRP A 108 7.98 5.85 -9.82
CA TRP A 108 7.28 6.81 -8.96
C TRP A 108 6.33 7.73 -9.76
N ALA A 109 6.71 8.08 -10.99
CA ALA A 109 5.95 9.01 -11.83
C ALA A 109 4.63 8.37 -12.30
N HIS A 110 4.66 7.10 -12.72
CA HIS A 110 3.43 6.37 -13.04
C HIS A 110 2.50 6.25 -11.83
N LEU A 111 3.06 5.95 -10.66
CA LEU A 111 2.31 5.82 -9.42
C LEU A 111 1.66 7.16 -9.00
N ALA A 112 2.40 8.26 -9.07
CA ALA A 112 1.89 9.60 -8.81
C ALA A 112 0.76 9.96 -9.80
N ALA A 113 0.96 9.75 -11.11
CA ALA A 113 -0.05 9.99 -12.13
C ALA A 113 -1.33 9.16 -11.89
N PHE A 114 -1.17 7.91 -11.45
CA PHE A 114 -2.29 7.04 -11.11
C PHE A 114 -3.16 7.63 -9.98
N PHE A 115 -2.54 8.19 -8.94
CA PHE A 115 -3.22 8.85 -7.83
C PHE A 115 -3.83 10.19 -8.25
N VAL A 116 -3.09 11.03 -9.00
CA VAL A 116 -3.62 12.29 -9.58
C VAL A 116 -4.93 12.02 -10.29
N ALA A 117 -4.95 10.99 -11.15
CA ALA A 117 -6.12 10.63 -11.94
C ALA A 117 -7.30 10.12 -11.10
N ARG A 118 -7.16 9.82 -9.80
CA ARG A 118 -8.21 9.19 -8.97
C ARG A 118 -8.56 9.91 -7.66
N THR A 119 -7.95 11.07 -7.38
CA THR A 119 -8.33 11.92 -6.23
C THR A 119 -9.82 12.28 -6.25
N VAL A 120 -10.46 12.21 -5.09
CA VAL A 120 -11.85 12.60 -4.89
C VAL A 120 -11.92 14.08 -4.48
N PRO A 121 -12.62 14.94 -5.24
CA PRO A 121 -12.79 16.36 -4.87
C PRO A 121 -13.33 16.52 -3.44
N GLY A 122 -12.79 17.48 -2.70
CA GLY A 122 -13.13 17.76 -1.30
C GLY A 122 -12.49 16.81 -0.27
N LEU A 123 -12.19 15.56 -0.65
CA LEU A 123 -11.61 14.56 0.25
C LEU A 123 -10.09 14.43 0.12
N GLU A 124 -9.58 14.48 -1.11
CA GLU A 124 -8.19 14.20 -1.44
C GLU A 124 -7.63 15.26 -2.37
N THR A 125 -6.41 15.71 -2.11
CA THR A 125 -5.67 16.58 -3.03
C THR A 125 -4.37 15.91 -3.46
N MET A 126 -3.91 16.27 -4.66
CA MET A 126 -2.57 15.98 -5.13
C MET A 126 -1.98 17.28 -5.67
N GLU A 127 -0.93 17.76 -5.02
CA GLU A 127 -0.21 18.98 -5.40
C GLU A 127 1.25 18.60 -5.67
N GLY A 128 1.70 18.72 -6.92
CA GLY A 128 2.96 18.12 -7.35
C GLY A 128 2.95 16.61 -7.05
N GLU A 129 3.93 16.17 -6.27
CA GLU A 129 4.11 14.79 -5.85
C GLU A 129 3.54 14.48 -4.45
N THR A 130 2.79 15.41 -3.86
CA THR A 130 2.25 15.27 -2.51
C THR A 130 0.74 15.04 -2.51
N TYR A 131 0.36 13.86 -2.04
CA TYR A 131 -1.02 13.46 -1.78
C TYR A 131 -1.43 13.82 -0.35
N ARG A 132 -2.60 14.44 -0.17
CA ARG A 132 -3.13 14.81 1.15
C ARG A 132 -4.56 14.37 1.35
N ARG A 133 -4.86 13.94 2.58
CA ARG A 133 -6.21 13.76 3.13
C ARG A 133 -6.20 13.66 4.64
N SER A 134 -7.18 14.23 5.34
CA SER A 134 -7.47 13.96 6.77
C SER A 134 -6.22 13.85 7.70
N GLY A 135 -5.28 14.79 7.64
CA GLY A 135 -4.06 14.78 8.45
C GLY A 135 -3.00 13.73 8.06
N PHE A 136 -3.12 13.17 6.86
CA PHE A 136 -2.16 12.28 6.20
C PHE A 136 -1.61 12.99 4.97
N GLU A 137 -0.30 13.16 4.92
CA GLU A 137 0.44 13.71 3.80
C GLU A 137 1.45 12.66 3.32
N LEU A 138 1.38 12.29 2.05
CA LEU A 138 2.29 11.34 1.40
C LEU A 138 2.97 12.03 0.23
N THR A 139 4.27 12.27 0.34
CA THR A 139 5.11 12.75 -0.76
C THR A 139 5.76 11.54 -1.43
N ILE A 140 5.67 11.47 -2.75
CA ILE A 140 6.22 10.38 -3.56
C ILE A 140 7.47 10.91 -4.27
N ASP A 141 8.55 10.14 -4.26
CA ASP A 141 9.82 10.54 -4.88
C ASP A 141 10.54 9.33 -5.51
N PRO A 142 11.63 9.52 -6.27
CA PRO A 142 12.34 8.42 -6.92
C PRO A 142 12.89 7.34 -5.96
N GLN A 143 13.06 7.64 -4.67
CA GLN A 143 13.52 6.69 -3.66
C GLN A 143 12.37 6.02 -2.91
N GLY A 144 11.11 6.35 -3.23
CA GLY A 144 9.92 5.86 -2.55
C GLY A 144 9.04 7.03 -2.12
N GLY A 145 9.34 7.60 -0.96
CA GLY A 145 8.64 8.79 -0.48
C GLY A 145 8.76 9.03 1.01
N SER A 146 7.88 9.89 1.52
CA SER A 146 7.72 10.12 2.96
C SER A 146 6.26 10.30 3.32
N VAL A 147 5.89 9.81 4.49
CA VAL A 147 4.59 10.08 5.10
C VAL A 147 4.76 11.01 6.29
N THR A 148 4.04 12.13 6.29
CA THR A 148 3.83 12.98 7.46
C THR A 148 2.40 12.76 7.93
N ALA A 149 2.23 12.34 9.17
CA ALA A 149 0.90 12.11 9.70
C ALA A 149 0.79 12.34 11.20
N SER A 150 -0.42 12.74 11.60
CA SER A 150 -0.83 12.76 12.99
C SER A 150 -1.62 11.51 13.39
N GLY A 151 -1.68 11.23 14.70
CA GLY A 151 -2.41 10.11 15.28
C GLY A 151 -1.60 8.81 15.32
N ASP A 152 -2.24 7.68 14.98
CA ASP A 152 -1.59 6.36 14.95
C ASP A 152 -0.60 6.26 13.78
N ILE A 153 0.65 6.66 14.04
CA ILE A 153 1.72 6.62 13.03
C ILE A 153 1.96 5.20 12.49
N ALA A 154 1.74 4.14 13.28
CA ALA A 154 1.93 2.78 12.82
C ALA A 154 0.90 2.44 11.72
N ASP A 155 -0.36 2.81 11.92
CA ASP A 155 -1.39 2.68 10.89
C ASP A 155 -1.08 3.53 9.66
N ARG A 156 -0.73 4.80 9.85
CA ARG A 156 -0.42 5.73 8.76
C ARG A 156 0.74 5.24 7.89
N VAL A 157 1.81 4.72 8.50
CA VAL A 157 2.93 4.11 7.79
C VAL A 157 2.47 2.86 7.03
N ARG A 158 1.67 1.96 7.64
CA ARG A 158 1.12 0.79 6.92
C ARG A 158 0.28 1.18 5.70
N ARG A 159 -0.56 2.21 5.83
CA ARG A 159 -1.36 2.74 4.70
C ARG A 159 -0.47 3.28 3.59
N ALA A 160 0.53 4.09 3.93
CA ALA A 160 1.46 4.64 2.95
C ALA A 160 2.27 3.55 2.24
N ARG A 161 2.79 2.57 2.98
CA ARG A 161 3.49 1.41 2.40
C ARG A 161 2.63 0.62 1.42
N ARG A 162 1.36 0.37 1.78
CA ARG A 162 0.40 -0.32 0.91
C ARG A 162 0.07 0.51 -0.32
N MET A 163 -0.21 1.81 -0.16
CA MET A 163 -0.48 2.69 -1.30
C MET A 163 0.66 2.67 -2.31
N LEU A 164 1.91 2.73 -1.82
CA LEU A 164 3.10 2.76 -2.67
C LEU A 164 3.60 1.38 -3.11
N ASP A 165 2.97 0.29 -2.69
CA ASP A 165 3.37 -1.09 -3.00
C ASP A 165 4.85 -1.38 -2.65
N LEU A 166 5.30 -0.90 -1.48
CA LEU A 166 6.72 -0.93 -1.10
C LEU A 166 7.24 -2.34 -0.75
N ASP A 167 6.33 -3.27 -0.49
CA ASP A 167 6.68 -4.65 -0.19
C ASP A 167 6.92 -5.50 -1.45
N ALA A 168 6.54 -5.00 -2.63
CA ALA A 168 6.79 -5.70 -3.89
C ALA A 168 8.30 -5.91 -4.16
N GLU A 169 8.61 -6.95 -4.93
CA GLU A 169 9.96 -7.37 -5.31
C GLU A 169 10.21 -7.07 -6.80
N PRO A 170 10.70 -5.87 -7.16
CA PRO A 170 10.79 -5.44 -8.57
C PRO A 170 11.54 -6.44 -9.44
N GLN A 171 12.69 -6.95 -8.98
CA GLN A 171 13.48 -7.88 -9.78
C GLN A 171 12.73 -9.20 -10.05
N ALA A 172 11.94 -9.70 -9.09
CA ALA A 172 11.15 -10.91 -9.29
C ALA A 172 10.03 -10.67 -10.32
N ILE A 173 9.39 -9.50 -10.26
CA ILE A 173 8.36 -9.08 -11.21
C ILE A 173 8.95 -8.92 -12.61
N GLU A 174 10.08 -8.22 -12.73
CA GLU A 174 10.76 -8.03 -14.02
C GLU A 174 11.18 -9.35 -14.64
N ASN A 175 11.75 -10.27 -13.85
CA ASN A 175 12.16 -11.58 -14.35
C ASN A 175 10.96 -12.43 -14.82
N ALA A 176 9.84 -12.37 -14.10
CA ALA A 176 8.65 -13.16 -14.43
C ALA A 176 7.88 -12.61 -15.65
N LEU A 177 8.00 -11.31 -15.91
CA LEU A 177 7.35 -10.64 -17.04
C LEU A 177 8.37 -10.27 -18.14
N ALA A 178 9.57 -10.84 -18.09
CA ALA A 178 10.62 -10.61 -19.06
C ALA A 178 10.22 -11.19 -20.43
N ASP A 179 10.65 -10.51 -21.50
CA ASP A 179 10.50 -10.97 -22.88
C ASP A 179 9.07 -11.29 -23.34
N GLU A 180 8.05 -10.85 -22.61
CA GLU A 180 6.64 -11.04 -22.98
C GLU A 180 6.23 -9.99 -24.05
N PRO A 181 6.05 -10.39 -25.33
CA PRO A 181 5.78 -9.44 -26.41
C PRO A 181 4.44 -8.73 -26.29
N LEU A 182 3.50 -9.25 -25.49
CA LEU A 182 2.18 -8.65 -25.29
C LEU A 182 2.15 -7.56 -24.22
N LEU A 183 3.20 -7.46 -23.39
CA LEU A 183 3.27 -6.50 -22.29
C LEU A 183 4.29 -5.41 -22.61
N PRO A 184 3.94 -4.13 -22.44
CA PRO A 184 4.95 -3.07 -22.54
C PRO A 184 5.99 -3.22 -21.43
N THR A 185 7.27 -3.05 -21.77
CA THR A 185 8.34 -3.00 -20.78
C THR A 185 8.21 -1.74 -19.93
N ARG A 186 7.99 -1.90 -18.63
CA ARG A 186 7.96 -0.80 -17.65
C ARG A 186 8.65 -1.20 -16.35
N PRO A 187 9.98 -1.01 -16.28
CA PRO A 187 10.77 -1.36 -15.11
C PRO A 187 10.32 -0.59 -13.87
N GLY A 188 10.12 -1.30 -12.77
CA GLY A 188 9.81 -0.68 -11.47
C GLY A 188 8.35 -0.23 -11.32
N MET A 189 7.48 -0.59 -12.27
CA MET A 189 6.04 -0.42 -12.14
C MET A 189 5.53 -1.09 -10.86
N ARG A 190 4.64 -0.38 -10.17
CA ARG A 190 3.95 -0.85 -8.97
C ARG A 190 2.49 -1.16 -9.23
N SER A 191 1.90 -1.97 -8.37
CA SER A 191 0.45 -2.14 -8.28
C SER A 191 -0.09 -1.09 -7.30
N PRO A 192 -0.66 0.04 -7.74
CA PRO A 192 -1.03 1.12 -6.84
C PRO A 192 -2.07 0.65 -5.82
N GLY A 193 -1.70 0.67 -4.54
CA GLY A 193 -2.55 0.17 -3.48
C GLY A 193 -3.68 1.13 -3.10
N VAL A 194 -4.17 0.96 -1.87
CA VAL A 194 -5.36 1.66 -1.38
C VAL A 194 -5.15 2.28 -0.01
N PHE A 195 -5.73 3.46 0.20
CA PHE A 195 -5.73 4.08 1.53
C PHE A 195 -6.57 3.27 2.50
N ASP A 196 -7.75 2.83 2.09
CA ASP A 196 -8.70 2.04 2.88
C ASP A 196 -9.44 1.00 2.01
N GLU A 197 -9.68 -0.19 2.55
CA GLU A 197 -10.31 -1.29 1.81
C GLU A 197 -11.82 -1.03 1.59
N TYR A 198 -12.54 -0.53 2.59
CA TYR A 198 -13.96 -0.22 2.45
C TYR A 198 -14.16 0.86 1.38
N GLU A 199 -13.35 1.92 1.44
CA GLU A 199 -13.39 2.97 0.43
C GLU A 199 -13.12 2.44 -0.99
N THR A 200 -12.24 1.46 -1.11
CA THR A 200 -11.91 0.84 -2.39
C THR A 200 -13.09 0.05 -2.94
N LYS A 201 -13.82 -0.67 -2.09
CA LYS A 201 -15.04 -1.39 -2.48
C LYS A 201 -16.12 -0.41 -2.94
N VAL A 202 -16.30 0.71 -2.24
CA VAL A 202 -17.23 1.79 -2.66
C VAL A 202 -16.79 2.36 -4.02
N ARG A 203 -15.51 2.72 -4.18
CA ARG A 203 -14.95 3.21 -5.45
C ARG A 203 -15.16 2.22 -6.59
N ALA A 204 -15.00 0.92 -6.34
CA ALA A 204 -15.18 -0.14 -7.33
C ALA A 204 -16.64 -0.24 -7.80
N ILE A 205 -17.62 -0.18 -6.87
CA ILE A 205 -19.05 -0.19 -7.21
C ILE A 205 -19.46 1.07 -7.97
N VAL A 206 -19.03 2.25 -7.50
CA VAL A 206 -19.30 3.54 -8.16
C VAL A 206 -18.69 3.58 -9.56
N GLY A 207 -17.48 3.04 -9.73
CA GLY A 207 -16.76 3.05 -11.01
C GLY A 207 -17.27 2.08 -12.06
N GLN A 208 -18.25 1.23 -11.74
CA GLN A 208 -18.82 0.29 -12.71
C GLN A 208 -19.37 1.01 -13.94
N GLN A 209 -18.93 0.57 -15.12
CA GLN A 209 -19.43 0.99 -16.44
C GLN A 209 -19.27 2.49 -16.77
N ILE A 210 -18.47 3.24 -15.99
CA ILE A 210 -18.22 4.67 -16.23
C ILE A 210 -16.72 4.96 -16.27
N SER A 211 -16.37 6.16 -16.75
CA SER A 211 -14.97 6.61 -16.76
C SER A 211 -14.46 6.94 -15.36
N VAL A 212 -13.14 6.94 -15.18
CA VAL A 212 -12.49 7.38 -13.94
C VAL A 212 -12.91 8.81 -13.55
N ALA A 213 -13.01 9.72 -14.53
CA ALA A 213 -13.50 11.09 -14.31
C ALA A 213 -14.95 11.12 -13.79
N GLY A 214 -15.82 10.28 -14.36
CA GLY A 214 -17.20 10.11 -13.88
C GLY A 214 -17.26 9.56 -12.46
N THR A 215 -16.43 8.56 -12.14
CA THR A 215 -16.31 8.01 -10.78
C THR A 215 -15.92 9.07 -9.76
N ARG A 216 -14.89 9.87 -10.06
CA ARG A 216 -14.46 10.98 -9.18
C ARG A 216 -15.57 11.98 -8.91
N THR A 217 -16.32 12.34 -9.95
CA THR A 217 -17.41 13.30 -9.86
C THR A 217 -18.50 12.80 -8.92
N ILE A 218 -18.90 11.53 -9.06
CA ILE A 218 -19.91 10.92 -8.19
C ILE A 218 -19.41 10.85 -6.73
N LEU A 219 -18.17 10.39 -6.52
CA LEU A 219 -17.60 10.31 -5.18
C LEU A 219 -17.45 11.67 -4.50
N GLY A 220 -17.13 12.72 -5.27
CA GLY A 220 -17.08 14.10 -4.75
C GLY A 220 -18.45 14.56 -4.24
N ARG A 221 -19.51 14.34 -5.02
CA ARG A 221 -20.89 14.66 -4.58
C ARG A 221 -21.31 13.84 -3.35
N MET A 222 -20.97 12.55 -3.32
CA MET A 222 -21.23 11.71 -2.14
C MET A 222 -20.47 12.21 -0.91
N HIS A 223 -19.23 12.69 -1.09
CA HIS A 223 -18.43 13.26 -0.02
C HIS A 223 -19.05 14.55 0.54
N GLU A 224 -19.51 15.46 -0.32
CA GLU A 224 -20.23 16.68 0.07
C GLU A 224 -21.50 16.39 0.88
N GLN A 225 -22.16 15.27 0.59
CA GLN A 225 -23.35 14.79 1.32
C GLN A 225 -23.03 14.02 2.61
N GLY A 226 -21.74 13.84 2.94
CA GLY A 226 -21.33 13.04 4.10
C GLY A 226 -21.54 11.53 3.92
N LEU A 227 -21.69 11.04 2.68
CA LEU A 227 -21.94 9.63 2.35
C LEU A 227 -20.66 8.88 1.94
N PHE A 228 -19.53 9.58 1.81
CA PHE A 228 -18.23 8.99 1.53
C PHE A 228 -17.13 9.80 2.23
N PRO A 229 -16.18 9.17 2.95
CA PRO A 229 -16.03 7.74 3.20
C PRO A 229 -16.83 7.19 4.39
N ASP A 230 -17.81 7.94 4.91
CA ASP A 230 -18.55 7.54 6.12
C ASP A 230 -19.48 6.32 5.87
N LYS A 231 -19.13 5.21 6.50
CA LYS A 231 -19.89 3.96 6.43
C LYS A 231 -21.29 4.11 7.02
N ASN A 232 -21.44 4.86 8.12
CA ASN A 232 -22.72 4.99 8.79
C ASN A 232 -23.69 5.87 7.98
N GLY A 233 -23.21 7.00 7.43
CA GLY A 233 -23.96 7.84 6.52
C GLY A 233 -24.47 7.05 5.31
N LEU A 234 -23.60 6.27 4.66
CA LEU A 234 -23.98 5.49 3.49
C LEU A 234 -24.98 4.37 3.78
N ALA A 235 -24.87 3.70 4.94
CA ALA A 235 -25.81 2.63 5.33
C ALA A 235 -27.25 3.14 5.55
N ASN A 236 -27.41 4.41 5.92
CA ASN A 236 -28.71 5.03 6.20
C ASN A 236 -29.21 5.92 5.06
N ALA A 237 -28.51 5.97 3.92
CA ALA A 237 -28.90 6.80 2.79
C ALA A 237 -30.15 6.27 2.10
N ASP A 238 -31.01 7.17 1.59
CA ASP A 238 -32.04 6.77 0.63
C ASP A 238 -31.39 6.47 -0.73
N PRO A 239 -31.53 5.25 -1.28
CA PRO A 239 -30.99 4.92 -2.59
C PRO A 239 -31.53 5.79 -3.74
N SER A 240 -32.59 6.60 -3.53
CA SER A 240 -33.15 7.51 -4.56
C SER A 240 -32.32 8.78 -4.71
N GLN A 241 -31.60 9.14 -3.66
CA GLN A 241 -30.83 10.37 -3.57
C GLN A 241 -29.38 10.17 -4.01
N LEU A 242 -28.95 8.92 -4.19
CA LEU A 242 -27.61 8.60 -4.70
C LEU A 242 -27.55 8.87 -6.23
N PRO A 243 -26.51 9.54 -6.74
CA PRO A 243 -26.42 9.99 -8.13
C PRO A 243 -26.00 8.83 -9.08
N MET A 244 -26.72 7.71 -9.03
CA MET A 244 -26.45 6.50 -9.80
C MET A 244 -27.69 5.61 -9.93
N PRO A 245 -27.69 4.61 -10.82
CA PRO A 245 -28.78 3.64 -10.93
C PRO A 245 -29.10 2.94 -9.59
N ARG A 246 -30.40 2.70 -9.36
CA ARG A 246 -30.95 2.13 -8.11
C ARG A 246 -30.22 0.84 -7.66
N HIS A 247 -29.85 -0.04 -8.60
CA HIS A 247 -29.16 -1.27 -8.26
C HIS A 247 -27.75 -1.05 -7.69
N ARG A 248 -27.00 -0.04 -8.17
CA ARG A 248 -25.68 0.31 -7.62
C ARG A 248 -25.81 1.02 -6.28
N ALA A 249 -26.80 1.89 -6.15
CA ALA A 249 -27.14 2.53 -4.88
C ALA A 249 -27.44 1.49 -3.77
N ASN A 250 -28.28 0.49 -4.08
CA ASN A 250 -28.57 -0.61 -3.16
C ASN A 250 -27.32 -1.43 -2.80
N ALA A 251 -26.43 -1.70 -3.76
CA ALA A 251 -25.18 -2.43 -3.50
C ALA A 251 -24.24 -1.67 -2.55
N LEU A 252 -24.18 -0.33 -2.66
CA LEU A 252 -23.43 0.51 -1.74
C LEU A 252 -24.00 0.50 -0.33
N ILE A 253 -25.32 0.58 -0.19
CA ILE A 253 -26.01 0.52 1.11
C ILE A 253 -25.80 -0.86 1.74
N ALA A 254 -25.94 -1.95 0.98
CA ALA A 254 -25.65 -3.32 1.44
C ALA A 254 -24.22 -3.45 1.99
N LEU A 255 -23.22 -2.96 1.24
CA LEU A 255 -21.82 -2.93 1.68
C LEU A 255 -21.64 -2.14 2.98
N ALA A 256 -22.27 -0.96 3.06
CA ALA A 256 -22.20 -0.10 4.23
C ALA A 256 -22.89 -0.70 5.46
N SER A 257 -23.97 -1.45 5.25
CA SER A 257 -24.68 -2.19 6.30
C SER A 257 -23.97 -3.46 6.76
N GLY A 258 -22.86 -3.84 6.11
CA GLY A 258 -22.02 -4.96 6.53
C GLY A 258 -22.28 -6.28 5.81
N GLU A 259 -23.04 -6.28 4.71
CA GLU A 259 -23.19 -7.45 3.87
C GLU A 259 -21.83 -7.92 3.32
N PRO A 260 -21.54 -9.23 3.29
CA PRO A 260 -20.30 -9.74 2.72
C PRO A 260 -20.14 -9.30 1.25
N PHE A 261 -19.02 -8.67 0.92
CA PHE A 261 -18.81 -8.04 -0.40
C PHE A 261 -19.05 -8.97 -1.59
N ASP A 262 -18.71 -10.25 -1.43
CA ASP A 262 -18.85 -11.26 -2.49
C ASP A 262 -20.30 -11.72 -2.72
N GLU A 263 -21.19 -11.47 -1.75
CA GLU A 263 -22.61 -11.83 -1.78
C GLU A 263 -23.50 -10.70 -2.30
N ILE A 264 -22.99 -9.46 -2.33
CA ILE A 264 -23.76 -8.28 -2.73
C ILE A 264 -24.19 -8.37 -4.20
N LYS A 265 -25.50 -8.30 -4.41
CA LYS A 265 -26.10 -8.24 -5.75
C LYS A 265 -25.58 -7.02 -6.53
N GLY A 266 -24.95 -7.27 -7.68
CA GLY A 266 -24.31 -6.23 -8.50
C GLY A 266 -22.78 -6.18 -8.36
N VAL A 267 -22.19 -6.93 -7.42
CA VAL A 267 -20.75 -7.17 -7.35
C VAL A 267 -20.42 -8.43 -8.17
N GLY A 268 -19.99 -8.22 -9.41
CA GLY A 268 -19.56 -9.30 -10.31
C GLY A 268 -18.08 -9.70 -10.14
N PRO A 269 -17.62 -10.75 -10.84
CA PRO A 269 -16.24 -11.25 -10.76
C PRO A 269 -15.18 -10.17 -11.00
N TRP A 270 -15.36 -9.34 -12.04
CA TRP A 270 -14.43 -8.24 -12.35
C TRP A 270 -14.25 -7.27 -11.17
N THR A 271 -15.34 -6.91 -10.48
CA THR A 271 -15.29 -5.97 -9.35
C THR A 271 -14.55 -6.59 -8.16
N ARG A 272 -14.76 -7.89 -7.90
CA ARG A 272 -14.05 -8.63 -6.85
C ARG A 272 -12.56 -8.70 -7.12
N ASP A 273 -12.19 -9.10 -8.33
CA ASP A 273 -10.80 -9.20 -8.74
C ASP A 273 -10.12 -7.83 -8.76
N TYR A 274 -10.82 -6.77 -9.20
CA TYR A 274 -10.30 -5.40 -9.10
C TYR A 274 -10.00 -5.02 -7.65
N VAL A 275 -10.91 -5.29 -6.71
CA VAL A 275 -10.67 -5.01 -5.28
C VAL A 275 -9.48 -5.83 -4.77
N ARG A 276 -9.44 -7.15 -5.03
CA ARG A 276 -8.32 -8.02 -4.63
C ARG A 276 -6.96 -7.50 -5.13
N MET A 277 -6.89 -7.13 -6.40
CA MET A 277 -5.70 -6.54 -7.02
C MET A 277 -5.29 -5.25 -6.30
N ARG A 278 -6.23 -4.33 -6.10
CA ARG A 278 -5.99 -3.04 -5.45
C ARG A 278 -5.64 -3.16 -3.96
N THR A 279 -6.07 -4.24 -3.30
CA THR A 279 -5.73 -4.52 -1.89
C THR A 279 -4.41 -5.27 -1.73
N GLY A 280 -3.69 -5.58 -2.81
CA GLY A 280 -2.32 -6.08 -2.77
C GLY A 280 -2.12 -7.52 -3.22
N ASP A 281 -3.14 -8.18 -3.79
CA ASP A 281 -2.92 -9.48 -4.45
C ASP A 281 -2.07 -9.27 -5.72
N PRO A 282 -0.85 -9.85 -5.81
CA PRO A 282 0.02 -9.64 -6.96
C PRO A 282 -0.41 -10.46 -8.19
N ASP A 283 -1.33 -11.40 -8.04
CA ASP A 283 -1.61 -12.44 -9.04
C ASP A 283 -3.04 -12.40 -9.58
N VAL A 284 -3.53 -11.20 -9.95
CA VAL A 284 -4.87 -10.99 -10.50
C VAL A 284 -4.81 -10.48 -11.95
N LEU A 285 -5.46 -11.19 -12.87
CA LEU A 285 -5.61 -10.76 -14.26
C LEU A 285 -7.06 -10.34 -14.54
N LEU A 286 -7.26 -9.07 -14.89
CA LEU A 286 -8.59 -8.57 -15.26
C LEU A 286 -8.90 -8.84 -16.74
N ALA A 287 -9.01 -10.12 -17.13
CA ALA A 287 -9.14 -10.53 -18.54
C ALA A 287 -10.40 -9.99 -19.26
N THR A 288 -11.45 -9.66 -18.51
CA THR A 288 -12.69 -9.07 -19.04
C THR A 288 -12.66 -7.54 -19.11
N ASP A 289 -11.63 -6.91 -18.55
CA ASP A 289 -11.48 -5.46 -18.51
C ASP A 289 -11.39 -4.87 -19.92
N LEU A 290 -12.09 -3.76 -20.14
CA LEU A 290 -12.19 -3.12 -21.44
C LEU A 290 -10.82 -2.65 -21.96
N VAL A 291 -9.99 -2.12 -21.07
CA VAL A 291 -8.69 -1.55 -21.41
C VAL A 291 -7.71 -2.68 -21.72
N VAL A 292 -7.67 -3.72 -20.88
CA VAL A 292 -6.88 -4.95 -21.13
C VAL A 292 -7.25 -5.59 -22.47
N ARG A 293 -8.55 -5.75 -22.75
CA ARG A 293 -9.02 -6.32 -24.01
C ARG A 293 -8.65 -5.48 -25.23
N ARG A 294 -8.71 -4.16 -25.11
CA ARG A 294 -8.31 -3.23 -26.18
C ARG A 294 -6.80 -3.25 -26.42
N ALA A 295 -6.00 -3.26 -25.35
CA ALA A 295 -4.54 -3.30 -25.44
C ALA A 295 -4.05 -4.57 -26.17
N LEU A 296 -4.68 -5.71 -25.89
CA LEU A 296 -4.28 -7.00 -26.47
C LEU A 296 -4.99 -7.33 -27.79
N ASN A 297 -6.17 -6.75 -28.04
CA ASN A 297 -7.09 -7.14 -29.11
C ASN A 297 -7.44 -8.65 -29.08
N LEU A 298 -7.66 -9.20 -27.87
CA LEU A 298 -7.96 -10.62 -27.64
C LEU A 298 -9.29 -10.81 -26.89
N LYS A 299 -9.83 -12.03 -26.98
CA LYS A 299 -11.02 -12.45 -26.20
C LYS A 299 -10.60 -12.82 -24.77
N PRO A 300 -11.47 -12.65 -23.74
CA PRO A 300 -11.12 -12.92 -22.34
C PRO A 300 -10.49 -14.31 -22.09
N LYS A 301 -11.07 -15.37 -22.66
CA LYS A 301 -10.54 -16.74 -22.51
C LYS A 301 -9.11 -16.90 -23.05
N GLU A 302 -8.77 -16.17 -24.11
CA GLU A 302 -7.41 -16.18 -24.67
C GLU A 302 -6.45 -15.39 -23.78
N ILE A 303 -6.91 -14.26 -23.23
CA ILE A 303 -6.16 -13.44 -22.28
C ILE A 303 -5.85 -14.25 -21.01
N GLU A 304 -6.82 -14.97 -20.46
CA GLU A 304 -6.62 -15.88 -19.33
C GLU A 304 -5.56 -16.95 -19.63
N ARG A 305 -5.68 -17.63 -20.79
CA ARG A 305 -4.73 -18.67 -21.20
C ARG A 305 -3.30 -18.14 -21.29
N ARG A 306 -3.10 -16.98 -21.93
CA ARG A 306 -1.77 -16.37 -22.04
C ARG A 306 -1.26 -15.86 -20.70
N GLY A 307 -2.18 -15.33 -19.88
CA GLY A 307 -1.89 -14.81 -18.56
C GLY A 307 -1.34 -15.82 -17.55
N GLU A 308 -1.53 -17.12 -17.77
CA GLU A 308 -0.91 -18.16 -16.93
C GLU A 308 0.62 -18.08 -16.95
N ALA A 309 1.24 -17.58 -18.03
CA ALA A 309 2.68 -17.35 -18.08
C ALA A 309 3.15 -16.19 -17.20
N TRP A 310 2.26 -15.28 -16.81
CA TRP A 310 2.59 -14.08 -16.03
C TRP A 310 2.51 -14.28 -14.52
N ARG A 311 2.23 -15.51 -14.08
CA ARG A 311 2.16 -15.84 -12.65
C ARG A 311 3.56 -15.81 -12.02
N PRO A 312 3.68 -15.41 -10.74
CA PRO A 312 2.61 -15.01 -9.82
C PRO A 312 2.33 -13.49 -9.82
N PHE A 313 2.56 -12.78 -10.93
CA PHE A 313 2.55 -11.31 -11.01
C PHE A 313 1.53 -10.74 -12.00
N ARG A 314 0.40 -11.43 -12.20
CA ARG A 314 -0.64 -11.02 -13.16
C ARG A 314 -1.24 -9.64 -12.89
N SER A 315 -1.21 -9.14 -11.65
CA SER A 315 -1.64 -7.78 -11.31
C SER A 315 -0.74 -6.74 -11.98
N TYR A 316 0.57 -6.98 -11.99
CA TYR A 316 1.54 -6.10 -12.65
C TYR A 316 1.38 -6.14 -14.17
N ALA A 317 1.06 -7.29 -14.75
CA ALA A 317 0.71 -7.39 -16.17
C ALA A 317 -0.54 -6.56 -16.52
N THR A 318 -1.59 -6.62 -15.69
CA THR A 318 -2.79 -5.77 -15.84
C THR A 318 -2.43 -4.29 -15.81
N HIS A 319 -1.59 -3.86 -14.88
CA HIS A 319 -1.13 -2.46 -14.79
C HIS A 319 -0.28 -2.03 -16.00
N ARG A 320 0.60 -2.91 -16.50
CA ARG A 320 1.37 -2.68 -17.73
C ARG A 320 0.44 -2.44 -18.92
N LEU A 321 -0.60 -3.27 -19.07
CA LEU A 321 -1.58 -3.11 -20.15
C LEU A 321 -2.39 -1.82 -20.04
N TRP A 322 -2.83 -1.43 -18.84
CA TRP A 322 -3.52 -0.16 -18.62
C TRP A 322 -2.67 1.05 -19.03
N SER A 323 -1.38 0.99 -18.78
CA SER A 323 -0.43 2.06 -19.12
C SER A 323 -0.09 2.15 -20.61
N ALA A 324 -0.47 1.17 -21.45
CA ALA A 324 -0.25 1.19 -22.89
C ALA A 324 -1.32 1.98 -23.66
N THR A 325 -2.47 2.19 -23.03
CA THR A 325 -3.70 2.68 -23.67
C THR A 325 -4.17 4.04 -23.14
N GLY A 326 -3.39 4.66 -22.25
CA GLY A 326 -3.66 5.95 -21.62
C GLY A 326 -2.44 6.50 -20.90
#